data_AF-A0A2W6ZMD3-F1
#
_entry.id   AF-A0A2W6ZMD3-F1
#
_cell.length_a   1.000
_cell.length_b   1.000
_cell.length_c   1.000
_cell.angle_alpha   90.00
_cell.angle_beta   90.00
_cell.angle_gamma   90.00
#
_symmetry.space_group_name_H-M   'P 1'
#
loop_
_entity.id
_entity.type
_entity.pdbx_description
1 polymer ?
#
loop_
_entity_poly.entity_id
_entity_poly.type
_entity_poly.pdbx_seq_one_letter_code
_entity_poly.pdbx_strand_id
1 'polypeptide(L)'
;MGRIRLVALPLFAPWFGLMILGCFSAAQTRELPTYPSSSTLREVQLATFACSRSNAEADCSRARSLANPLMDNPLLPSFCKDGVWEILQKAQPAAANSFERRDALDQAGERLVSRCQAREKARPATKPPAGQGPSGPGGGSGFGIGPSRN
;
A
#
# COMPACT_ATOMS: atom_id res chain seq x y z
N MET A 1 26.04 -61.19 -9.70
CA MET A 1 26.14 -61.41 -11.16
C MET A 1 24.88 -62.13 -11.61
N GLY A 2 24.05 -61.52 -12.44
CA GLY A 2 22.82 -62.12 -12.97
C GLY A 2 21.98 -61.05 -13.66
N ARG A 3 21.82 -61.18 -14.99
CA ARG A 3 21.38 -60.15 -15.93
C ARG A 3 19.85 -60.08 -16.07
N ILE A 4 19.45 -59.01 -16.76
CA ILE A 4 18.15 -58.35 -16.82
C ILE A 4 17.23 -58.93 -17.92
N ARG A 5 15.91 -58.70 -17.72
CA ARG A 5 14.81 -58.42 -18.68
C ARG A 5 13.92 -59.58 -19.12
N LEU A 6 12.65 -59.45 -18.76
CA LEU A 6 11.52 -59.75 -19.63
C LEU A 6 10.53 -58.57 -19.62
N VAL A 7 10.11 -58.20 -20.82
CA VAL A 7 9.19 -57.15 -21.22
C VAL A 7 7.79 -57.77 -21.35
N ALA A 8 6.73 -57.03 -21.00
CA ALA A 8 5.54 -56.78 -21.84
C ALA A 8 4.25 -56.52 -21.04
N LEU A 9 3.72 -55.31 -21.26
CA LEU A 9 2.33 -54.82 -21.29
C LEU A 9 1.28 -55.35 -20.29
N PRO A 10 0.45 -54.43 -19.77
CA PRO A 10 -0.90 -54.38 -20.30
C PRO A 10 -1.41 -52.98 -20.70
N LEU A 11 -2.10 -52.99 -21.84
CA LEU A 11 -3.41 -52.38 -22.05
C LEU A 11 -3.52 -50.85 -22.16
N PHE A 12 -3.43 -50.41 -23.42
CA PHE A 12 -4.30 -49.38 -23.99
C PHE A 12 -5.75 -49.49 -23.49
N ALA A 13 -6.28 -48.42 -22.90
CA ALA A 13 -7.68 -48.03 -23.04
C ALA A 13 -7.81 -46.50 -22.81
N PRO A 14 -8.20 -45.73 -23.84
CA PRO A 14 -8.25 -44.27 -23.81
C PRO A 14 -9.62 -43.81 -23.30
N TRP A 15 -9.66 -43.11 -22.17
CA TRP A 15 -10.82 -42.30 -21.78
C TRP A 15 -10.48 -40.82 -21.98
N PHE A 16 -10.53 -40.40 -23.24
CA PHE A 16 -10.90 -39.04 -23.57
C PHE A 16 -12.36 -38.87 -23.17
N GLY A 17 -12.60 -38.24 -22.01
CA GLY A 17 -13.93 -38.05 -21.44
C GLY A 17 -14.01 -36.77 -20.63
N LEU A 18 -14.05 -35.64 -21.36
CA LEU A 18 -14.86 -34.46 -21.07
C LEU A 18 -15.11 -34.08 -19.59
N MET A 19 -14.43 -33.04 -19.11
CA MET A 19 -15.02 -31.98 -18.27
C MET A 19 -14.03 -30.82 -18.17
N ILE A 20 -14.14 -29.88 -19.12
CA ILE A 20 -13.62 -28.51 -18.97
C ILE A 20 -14.51 -27.86 -17.89
N LEU A 21 -14.15 -28.06 -16.62
CA LEU A 21 -14.80 -27.37 -15.52
C LEU A 21 -14.29 -25.92 -15.54
N GLY A 22 -15.20 -25.03 -15.93
CA GLY A 22 -14.90 -23.67 -16.35
C GLY A 22 -14.05 -22.87 -15.37
N CYS A 23 -13.12 -22.11 -15.94
CA CYS A 23 -12.59 -20.89 -15.34
C CYS A 23 -13.73 -19.89 -15.19
N PHE A 24 -14.59 -20.09 -14.19
CA PHE A 24 -15.44 -19.03 -13.67
C PHE A 24 -14.52 -18.08 -12.90
N SER A 25 -13.94 -17.12 -13.61
CA SER A 25 -13.41 -15.91 -12.99
C SER A 25 -14.58 -15.22 -12.32
N ALA A 26 -14.78 -15.46 -11.02
CA ALA A 26 -15.62 -14.60 -10.22
C ALA A 26 -15.05 -13.19 -10.38
N ALA A 27 -15.79 -12.33 -11.09
CA ALA A 27 -15.52 -10.91 -11.12
C ALA A 27 -15.77 -10.40 -9.70
N GLN A 28 -14.75 -10.51 -8.84
CA GLN A 28 -14.75 -9.83 -7.56
C GLN A 28 -14.93 -8.36 -7.88
N THR A 29 -16.00 -7.79 -7.34
CA THR A 29 -16.23 -6.34 -7.29
C THR A 29 -15.00 -5.75 -6.62
N ARG A 30 -13.99 -5.37 -7.42
CA ARG A 30 -12.79 -4.71 -6.92
C ARG A 30 -13.26 -3.36 -6.44
N GLU A 31 -13.47 -3.26 -5.13
CA GLU A 31 -13.61 -1.98 -4.46
C GLU A 31 -12.47 -1.08 -4.98
N LEU A 32 -12.84 0.09 -5.49
CA LEU A 32 -11.88 0.98 -6.11
C LEU A 32 -10.77 1.20 -5.08
N PRO A 33 -9.49 0.94 -5.43
CA PRO A 33 -8.43 1.04 -4.45
C PRO A 33 -8.44 2.45 -3.88
N THR A 34 -8.40 2.54 -2.55
CA THR A 34 -8.45 3.81 -1.84
C THR A 34 -7.09 4.10 -1.23
N TYR A 35 -6.69 5.38 -1.30
CA TYR A 35 -5.45 5.82 -0.67
C TYR A 35 -5.57 5.65 0.85
N PRO A 36 -4.52 5.16 1.56
CA PRO A 36 -4.63 4.95 3.01
C PRO A 36 -4.95 6.26 3.73
N SER A 37 -5.87 6.19 4.68
CA SER A 37 -6.27 7.36 5.46
C SER A 37 -5.14 7.84 6.37
N SER A 38 -5.19 9.11 6.75
CA SER A 38 -4.25 9.70 7.73
C SER A 38 -4.27 8.95 9.05
N SER A 39 -5.45 8.48 9.49
CA SER A 39 -5.59 7.68 10.70
C SER A 39 -4.85 6.35 10.60
N THR A 40 -4.90 5.69 9.44
CA THR A 40 -4.17 4.44 9.17
C THR A 40 -2.66 4.66 9.22
N LEU A 41 -2.16 5.72 8.57
CA LEU A 41 -0.73 6.06 8.60
C LEU A 41 -0.27 6.40 10.03
N ARG A 42 -1.11 7.12 10.79
CA ARG A 42 -0.84 7.48 12.18
C ARG A 42 -0.85 6.25 13.09
N GLU A 43 -1.72 5.28 12.86
CA GLU A 43 -1.74 4.02 13.62
C GLU A 43 -0.43 3.25 13.44
N VAL A 44 0.06 3.11 12.20
CA VAL A 44 1.35 2.47 11.92
C VAL A 44 2.49 3.20 12.63
N GLN A 45 2.50 4.54 12.60
CA GLN A 45 3.50 5.34 13.31
C GLN A 45 3.47 5.08 14.82
N LEU A 46 2.29 5.08 15.45
CA LEU A 46 2.17 4.84 16.89
C LEU A 46 2.60 3.43 17.27
N ALA A 47 2.29 2.42 16.45
CA ALA A 47 2.77 1.07 16.66
C ALA A 47 4.30 0.97 16.50
N THR A 48 4.88 1.71 15.56
CA THR A 48 6.35 1.81 15.39
C THR A 48 7.00 2.44 16.62
N PHE A 49 6.40 3.49 17.20
CA PHE A 49 6.87 4.09 18.45
C PHE A 49 6.68 3.16 19.66
N ALA A 50 5.67 2.28 19.67
CA ALA A 50 5.54 1.25 20.69
C ALA A 50 6.72 0.27 20.61
N CYS A 51 7.03 -0.25 19.42
CA CYS A 51 8.19 -1.13 19.19
C CYS A 51 9.53 -0.45 19.52
N SER A 52 9.67 0.85 19.24
CA SER A 52 10.82 1.66 19.65
C SER A 52 10.96 1.68 21.17
N ARG A 53 9.89 1.97 21.91
CA ARG A 53 9.93 2.09 23.38
C ARG A 53 10.12 0.77 24.10
N SER A 54 9.41 -0.29 23.71
CA SER A 54 9.39 -1.54 24.47
C SER A 54 10.42 -2.57 24.00
N ASN A 55 10.79 -2.55 22.71
CA ASN A 55 11.57 -3.62 22.07
C ASN A 55 10.94 -5.03 22.24
N ALA A 56 9.64 -5.10 22.55
CA ALA A 56 8.94 -6.35 22.75
C ALA A 56 8.47 -6.94 21.40
N GLU A 57 8.54 -8.26 21.27
CA GLU A 57 8.05 -8.99 20.08
C GLU A 57 6.60 -8.64 19.75
N ALA A 58 5.73 -8.53 20.76
CA ALA A 58 4.33 -8.18 20.55
C ALA A 58 4.13 -6.80 19.91
N ASP A 59 4.89 -5.79 20.33
CA ASP A 59 4.77 -4.43 19.77
C ASP A 59 5.41 -4.31 18.39
N CYS A 60 6.55 -4.96 18.19
CA CYS A 60 7.25 -4.97 16.90
C CYS A 60 6.49 -5.76 15.83
N SER A 61 5.94 -6.93 16.19
CA SER A 61 5.07 -7.70 15.29
C SER A 61 3.79 -6.93 14.95
N ARG A 62 3.17 -6.22 15.91
CA ARG A 62 2.03 -5.32 15.64
C ARG A 62 2.39 -4.21 14.66
N ALA A 63 3.54 -3.55 14.84
CA ALA A 63 3.99 -2.50 13.92
C ALA A 63 4.13 -3.05 12.49
N ARG A 64 4.71 -4.25 12.34
CA ARG A 64 4.85 -4.92 11.04
C ARG A 64 3.50 -5.33 10.45
N SER A 65 2.59 -5.88 11.25
CA SER A 65 1.29 -6.34 10.75
C SER A 65 0.42 -5.20 10.24
N LEU A 66 0.52 -4.01 10.86
CA LEU A 66 -0.17 -2.80 10.40
C LEU A 66 0.50 -2.19 9.16
N ALA A 67 1.83 -2.24 9.08
CA ALA A 67 2.60 -1.70 7.96
C ALA A 67 2.48 -2.56 6.69
N ASN A 68 2.45 -3.89 6.82
CA ASN A 68 2.54 -4.82 5.69
C ASN A 68 1.46 -4.60 4.61
N PRO A 69 0.16 -4.43 4.94
CA PRO A 69 -0.89 -4.19 3.96
C PRO A 69 -0.70 -2.90 3.14
N LEU A 70 0.08 -1.93 3.64
CA LEU A 70 0.36 -0.70 2.90
C LEU A 70 1.26 -0.95 1.68
N MET A 71 2.10 -1.99 1.70
CA MET A 71 2.95 -2.37 0.56
C MET A 71 2.12 -2.79 -0.66
N ASP A 72 0.99 -3.45 -0.41
CA ASP A 72 0.10 -3.98 -1.45
C ASP A 72 -0.85 -2.91 -2.02
N ASN A 73 -0.89 -1.71 -1.44
CA ASN A 73 -1.76 -0.65 -1.92
C ASN A 73 -1.27 -0.10 -3.27
N PRO A 74 -2.07 -0.17 -4.35
CA PRO A 74 -1.65 0.26 -5.68
C PRO A 74 -1.60 1.79 -5.83
N LEU A 75 -2.29 2.54 -4.96
CA LEU A 75 -2.29 4.00 -4.96
C LEU A 75 -1.19 4.60 -4.09
N LEU A 76 -0.47 3.78 -3.32
CA LEU A 76 0.64 4.25 -2.51
C LEU A 76 1.89 4.43 -3.39
N PRO A 77 2.46 5.65 -3.51
CA PRO A 77 3.65 5.88 -4.32
C PRO A 77 4.87 5.11 -3.82
N SER A 78 5.84 4.88 -4.71
CA SER A 78 7.10 4.19 -4.39
C SER A 78 7.79 4.75 -3.16
N PHE A 79 7.96 6.08 -3.05
CA PHE A 79 8.63 6.70 -1.90
C PHE A 79 7.91 6.42 -0.56
N CYS A 80 6.59 6.25 -0.58
CA CYS A 80 5.83 5.87 0.61
C CYS A 80 6.03 4.39 0.93
N LYS A 81 6.04 3.54 -0.10
CA LYS A 81 6.38 2.12 0.04
C LYS A 81 7.80 1.93 0.57
N ASP A 82 8.76 2.76 0.18
CA ASP A 82 10.13 2.72 0.71
C ASP A 82 10.13 3.02 2.22
N GLY A 83 9.34 4.02 2.65
CA GLY A 83 9.16 4.32 4.09
C GLY A 83 8.48 3.20 4.86
N VAL A 84 7.46 2.56 4.28
CA VAL A 84 6.80 1.38 4.86
C VAL A 84 7.78 0.20 4.95
N TRP A 85 8.53 -0.05 3.88
CA TRP A 85 9.54 -1.10 3.83
C TRP A 85 10.63 -0.88 4.87
N GLU A 86 11.08 0.36 5.06
CA GLU A 86 12.03 0.71 6.12
C GLU A 86 11.49 0.37 7.52
N ILE A 87 10.21 0.67 7.80
CA ILE A 87 9.56 0.26 9.06
C ILE A 87 9.55 -1.26 9.17
N LEU A 88 9.18 -1.98 8.12
CA LEU A 88 9.16 -3.45 8.12
C LEU A 88 10.54 -4.04 8.43
N GLN A 89 11.63 -3.46 7.89
CA GLN A 89 12.98 -3.92 8.19
C GLN A 89 13.37 -3.64 9.64
N LYS A 90 13.10 -2.44 10.14
CA LYS A 90 13.55 -1.97 11.46
C LYS A 90 12.70 -2.43 12.63
N ALA A 91 11.40 -2.66 12.43
CA ALA A 91 10.45 -3.03 13.48
C ALA A 91 10.58 -4.50 13.88
N GLN A 92 11.76 -4.87 14.36
CA GLN A 92 12.08 -6.20 14.88
C GLN A 92 12.68 -6.03 16.28
N PRO A 93 12.48 -6.99 17.20
CA PRO A 93 13.20 -6.97 18.46
C PRO A 93 14.70 -7.12 18.22
N ALA A 94 15.47 -6.37 19.00
CA ALA A 94 16.92 -6.49 19.06
C ALA A 94 17.33 -7.06 20.43
N ALA A 95 18.57 -7.54 20.53
CA ALA A 95 19.12 -8.01 21.81
C ALA A 95 19.14 -6.92 22.90
N ALA A 96 19.27 -5.65 22.50
CA ALA A 96 19.21 -4.49 23.39
C ALA A 96 18.43 -3.34 22.75
N ASN A 97 17.70 -2.57 23.56
CA ASN A 97 16.97 -1.40 23.09
C ASN A 97 17.85 -0.14 23.07
N SER A 98 18.85 -0.11 22.18
CA SER A 98 19.81 1.00 22.09
C SER A 98 19.15 2.30 21.62
N PHE A 99 19.79 3.43 21.91
CA PHE A 99 19.31 4.74 21.47
C PHE A 99 19.23 4.81 19.93
N GLU A 100 20.24 4.31 19.23
CA GLU A 100 20.32 4.31 17.77
C GLU A 100 19.16 3.52 17.15
N ARG A 101 18.79 2.38 17.74
CA ARG A 101 17.63 1.60 17.29
C ARG A 101 16.34 2.40 17.46
N ARG A 102 16.15 3.00 18.64
CA ARG A 102 14.96 3.77 18.98
C ARG A 102 14.79 4.95 18.04
N ASP A 103 15.85 5.75 17.89
CA ASP A 103 15.89 6.90 16.99
C ASP A 103 15.64 6.49 15.53
N ALA A 104 16.23 5.38 15.07
CA ALA A 104 16.01 4.87 13.72
C ALA A 104 14.56 4.44 13.44
N LEU A 105 13.85 3.92 14.45
CA LEU A 105 12.42 3.58 14.39
C LEU A 105 11.54 4.82 14.47
N ASP A 106 11.88 5.75 15.36
CA ASP A 106 11.13 6.99 15.55
C ASP A 106 11.16 7.84 14.27
N GLN A 107 12.35 8.01 13.67
CA GLN A 107 12.51 8.67 12.38
C GLN A 107 11.78 7.96 11.25
N ALA A 108 11.68 6.62 11.26
CA ALA A 108 10.93 5.89 10.24
C ALA A 108 9.42 6.16 10.37
N GLY A 109 8.88 6.13 11.59
CA GLY A 109 7.48 6.45 11.85
C GLY A 109 7.11 7.90 11.51
N GLU A 110 7.95 8.87 11.86
CA GLU A 110 7.76 10.28 11.52
C GLU A 110 7.79 10.54 10.02
N ARG A 111 8.74 9.94 9.32
CA ARG A 111 8.87 10.07 7.87
C ARG A 111 7.72 9.45 7.10
N LEU A 112 7.12 8.36 7.60
CA LEU A 112 5.92 7.77 7.01
C LEU A 112 4.78 8.80 7.00
N VAL A 113 4.45 9.37 8.16
CA VAL A 113 3.30 10.27 8.28
C VAL A 113 3.55 11.59 7.56
N SER A 114 4.70 12.23 7.79
CA SER A 114 5.01 13.53 7.15
C SER A 114 4.94 13.50 5.63
N ARG A 115 5.45 12.43 4.99
CA ARG A 115 5.52 12.34 3.53
C ARG A 115 4.27 11.76 2.89
N CYS A 116 3.61 10.79 3.52
CA CYS A 116 2.49 10.09 2.91
C CYS A 116 1.14 10.77 3.16
N GLN A 117 0.92 11.36 4.34
CA GLN A 117 -0.35 12.05 4.64
C GLN A 117 -0.58 13.29 3.76
N ALA A 118 0.49 13.94 3.28
CA ALA A 118 0.38 15.11 2.41
C ALA A 118 -0.30 14.78 1.07
N ARG A 119 -0.18 13.53 0.61
CA ARG A 119 -0.78 13.07 -0.65
C ARG A 119 -2.27 12.78 -0.52
N GLU A 120 -2.74 12.32 0.63
CA GLU A 120 -4.17 12.18 0.92
C GLU A 120 -4.89 13.52 0.78
N LYS A 121 -4.29 14.59 1.31
CA LYS A 121 -4.81 15.96 1.21
C LYS A 121 -4.75 16.53 -0.21
N ALA A 122 -3.79 16.07 -1.01
CA ALA A 122 -3.56 16.54 -2.37
C ALA A 122 -4.31 15.75 -3.45
N ARG A 123 -5.08 14.70 -3.10
CA ARG A 123 -5.88 13.97 -4.08
C ARG A 123 -7.03 14.89 -4.54
N PRO A 124 -7.10 15.29 -5.82
CA PRO A 124 -8.28 15.95 -6.33
C PRO A 124 -9.44 14.97 -6.20
N ALA A 125 -10.56 15.40 -5.61
CA ALA A 125 -11.83 14.71 -5.79
C ALA A 125 -12.01 14.50 -7.30
N THR A 126 -12.37 13.28 -7.69
CA THR A 126 -12.72 12.90 -9.06
C THR A 126 -13.57 14.03 -9.66
N LYS A 127 -13.06 14.73 -10.69
CA LYS A 127 -13.87 15.74 -11.40
C LYS A 127 -15.18 15.05 -11.83
N PRO A 128 -16.36 15.60 -11.52
CA PRO A 128 -17.59 15.13 -12.15
C PRO A 128 -17.42 15.20 -13.67
N PRO A 129 -18.00 14.27 -14.44
CA PRO A 129 -17.88 14.28 -15.89
C PRO A 129 -18.27 15.64 -16.44
N ALA A 130 -17.39 16.21 -17.26
CA ALA A 130 -17.61 17.46 -17.96
C ALA A 130 -18.83 17.30 -18.87
N GLY A 131 -19.91 18.00 -18.55
CA GLY A 131 -21.11 18.01 -19.39
C GLY A 131 -22.34 18.38 -18.60
N GLN A 132 -22.57 19.68 -18.44
CA GLN A 132 -23.86 20.37 -18.50
C GLN A 132 -23.62 21.83 -18.10
N GLY A 133 -23.48 22.70 -19.10
CA GLY A 133 -23.77 24.11 -18.90
C GLY A 133 -25.25 24.29 -18.57
N PRO A 134 -25.60 25.41 -17.93
CA PRO A 134 -26.44 26.34 -18.68
C PRO A 134 -25.84 27.75 -18.69
N SER A 135 -25.98 28.35 -19.86
CA SER A 135 -25.81 29.76 -20.19
C SER A 135 -26.47 30.68 -19.15
N GLY A 136 -25.75 31.72 -18.72
CA GLY A 136 -26.30 32.83 -17.92
C GLY A 136 -25.43 34.08 -18.10
N PRO A 137 -26.02 35.29 -18.23
CA PRO A 137 -25.45 36.40 -18.99
C PRO A 137 -24.43 37.22 -18.20
N GLY A 138 -23.59 37.92 -18.95
CA GLY A 138 -22.48 38.71 -18.45
C GLY A 138 -22.83 39.88 -17.53
N GLY A 139 -21.82 40.30 -16.80
CA GLY A 139 -21.75 41.57 -16.10
C GLY A 139 -20.29 41.92 -15.90
N GLY A 140 -19.73 42.72 -16.80
CA GLY A 140 -18.41 43.31 -16.61
C GLY A 140 -18.46 44.39 -15.53
N SER A 141 -17.29 44.69 -14.95
CA SER A 141 -16.78 46.02 -14.55
C SER A 141 -15.72 45.86 -13.46
N GLY A 142 -14.54 46.45 -13.65
CA GLY A 142 -13.61 46.65 -12.54
C GLY A 142 -12.13 46.67 -12.91
N PHE A 143 -11.71 47.63 -13.74
CA PHE A 143 -10.32 48.03 -13.88
C PHE A 143 -9.76 48.54 -12.55
N GLY A 144 -8.54 48.14 -12.20
CA GLY A 144 -7.83 48.60 -11.01
C GLY A 144 -6.32 48.44 -11.17
N ILE A 145 -5.74 49.21 -12.09
CA ILE A 145 -4.30 49.45 -12.19
C ILE A 145 -3.89 50.30 -10.97
N GLY A 146 -2.92 49.86 -10.19
CA GLY A 146 -2.25 50.66 -9.16
C GLY A 146 -0.73 50.56 -9.34
N PRO A 147 -0.01 51.68 -9.55
CA PRO A 147 1.38 51.64 -9.99
C PRO A 147 2.39 51.53 -8.84
N SER A 148 3.54 50.97 -9.21
CA SER A 148 4.83 51.02 -8.51
C SER A 148 5.40 52.44 -8.45
N ARG A 149 5.86 52.89 -7.27
CA ARG A 149 7.00 53.80 -6.96
C ARG A 149 6.84 54.44 -5.58
N ASN A 150 7.82 54.23 -4.68
CA ASN A 150 8.99 55.10 -4.52
C ASN A 150 10.05 54.39 -3.69
#